data_AF-A0A2K2RRS3-F1
#
_entry.id   AF-A0A2K2RRS3-F1
#
_cell.length_a   1.000
_cell.length_b   1.000
_cell.length_c   1.000
_cell.angle_alpha   90.00
_cell.angle_beta   90.00
_cell.angle_gamma   90.00
#
_symmetry.space_group_name_H-M   'P 1'
#
loop_
_entity.id
_entity.type
_entity.pdbx_description
1 polymer ?
#
loop_
_entity_poly.entity_id
_entity_poly.type
_entity_poly.pdbx_seq_one_letter_code
_entity_poly.pdbx_strand_id
1 'polypeptide(L)' 'MTGRTNARREGRSLPSRDPSHKDSPPPDAVADVVTRFEAYARARAARDSLLPTARTSPRREQQAFDDLQAAVARLRDGMR' A
#
# COMPACT_ATOMS: atom_id res chain seq x y z
N MET A 1 31.62 -43.81 39.71
CA MET A 1 30.62 -42.96 40.41
C MET A 1 30.85 -41.52 39.97
N THR A 2 30.19 -41.08 38.88
CA THR A 2 28.98 -40.19 38.85
C THR A 2 29.29 -38.75 39.28
N GLY A 3 29.08 -37.67 38.51
CA GLY A 3 28.35 -37.44 37.24
C GLY A 3 28.97 -36.25 36.45
N ARG A 4 28.72 -36.02 35.15
CA ARG A 4 27.44 -35.69 34.48
C ARG A 4 26.69 -34.60 35.27
N THR A 5 26.34 -33.41 34.79
CA THR A 5 26.09 -32.86 33.44
C THR A 5 25.82 -31.35 33.59
N ASN A 6 26.03 -30.57 32.51
CA ASN A 6 25.14 -29.56 31.89
C ASN A 6 24.43 -28.54 32.80
N ALA A 7 24.10 -27.32 32.40
CA ALA A 7 24.29 -26.48 31.23
C ALA A 7 23.49 -25.20 31.56
N ARG A 8 23.53 -24.24 30.64
CA ARG A 8 22.52 -23.19 30.48
C ARG A 8 22.49 -22.14 31.59
N ARG A 9 23.39 -21.18 31.40
CA ARG A 9 23.08 -19.76 31.57
C ARG A 9 21.87 -19.45 30.71
N GLU A 10 20.66 -19.54 31.28
CA GLU A 10 19.45 -19.04 30.67
C GLU A 10 19.53 -17.52 30.66
N GLY A 11 20.24 -16.98 29.66
CA GLY A 11 19.89 -15.67 29.15
C GLY A 11 18.43 -15.76 28.77
N ARG A 12 17.56 -15.16 29.58
CA ARG A 12 16.20 -14.80 29.19
C ARG A 12 16.33 -13.86 28.00
N SER A 13 16.54 -14.42 26.81
CA SER A 13 16.20 -13.78 25.57
C SER A 13 14.70 -13.67 25.57
N LEU A 14 14.21 -12.52 26.06
CA LEU A 14 12.86 -12.08 25.75
C LEU A 14 12.71 -12.19 24.23
N PRO A 15 11.66 -12.84 23.69
CA PRO A 15 11.32 -12.59 22.32
C PRO A 15 10.96 -11.11 22.26
N SER A 16 11.84 -10.27 21.73
CA SER A 16 11.48 -8.95 21.19
C SER A 16 10.51 -9.23 20.06
N ARG A 17 9.25 -9.43 20.45
CA ARG A 17 8.12 -9.49 19.55
C ARG A 17 7.94 -8.04 19.13
N ASP A 18 8.71 -7.65 18.12
CA ASP A 18 8.56 -6.37 17.46
C ASP A 18 7.10 -6.28 16.97
N PRO A 19 6.25 -5.43 17.56
CA PRO A 19 4.87 -5.33 17.13
C PRO A 19 4.73 -4.45 15.88
N SER A 20 5.79 -3.89 15.31
CA SER A 20 5.70 -2.81 14.33
C SER A 20 5.34 -3.25 12.90
N HIS A 21 5.18 -4.54 12.62
CA HIS A 21 4.76 -5.01 11.29
C HIS A 21 3.25 -5.02 11.04
N LYS A 22 2.42 -4.65 12.02
CA LYS A 22 0.96 -4.59 11.81
C LYS A 22 0.45 -3.27 11.23
N ASP A 23 1.24 -2.20 11.29
CA ASP A 23 0.78 -0.85 10.88
C ASP A 23 1.28 -0.41 9.49
N SER A 24 2.11 -1.22 8.84
CA SER A 24 2.59 -0.90 7.49
C SER A 24 1.58 -1.40 6.45
N PRO A 25 1.05 -0.52 5.59
CA PRO A 25 0.13 -0.95 4.54
C PRO A 25 0.82 -1.96 3.62
N PRO A 26 0.08 -2.93 3.05
CA PRO A 26 0.63 -3.84 2.06
C PRO A 26 1.28 -3.03 0.93
N PRO A 27 2.55 -3.29 0.56
CA PRO A 27 3.25 -2.53 -0.48
C PRO A 27 2.49 -2.54 -1.81
N ASP A 28 1.76 -3.64 -2.09
CA ASP A 28 0.91 -3.79 -3.27
C ASP A 28 -0.30 -2.83 -3.27
N ALA A 29 -0.86 -2.54 -2.10
CA ALA A 29 -2.00 -1.62 -1.97
C ALA A 29 -1.57 -0.16 -2.20
N VAL A 30 -0.37 0.21 -1.74
CA VAL A 30 0.20 1.53 -2.01
C VAL A 30 0.53 1.67 -3.50
N ALA A 31 1.11 0.64 -4.12
CA ALA A 31 1.41 0.63 -5.55
C ALA A 31 0.14 0.74 -6.42
N ASP A 32 -0.97 0.09 -6.05
CA ASP A 32 -2.26 0.24 -6.74
C ASP A 32 -2.76 1.70 -6.65
N VAL A 33 -2.73 2.31 -5.46
CA VAL A 33 -3.14 3.72 -5.28
C VAL A 33 -2.30 4.67 -6.15
N VAL A 34 -0.97 4.51 -6.17
CA VAL A 34 -0.08 5.32 -7.01
C VAL A 34 -0.41 5.15 -8.50
N THR A 35 -0.61 3.91 -8.95
CA THR A 35 -0.97 3.61 -10.34
C THR A 35 -2.29 4.27 -10.75
N ARG A 36 -3.32 4.20 -9.88
CA ARG A 36 -4.62 4.86 -10.15
C ARG A 36 -4.51 6.38 -10.11
N PHE A 37 -3.69 6.92 -9.22
CA PHE A 37 -3.44 8.36 -9.15
C PHE A 37 -2.80 8.88 -10.44
N GLU A 38 -1.77 8.20 -10.96
CA GLU A 38 -1.15 8.58 -12.23
C GLU A 38 -2.10 8.48 -13.42
N ALA A 39 -3.00 7.49 -13.43
CA ALA A 39 -4.03 7.36 -14.45
C ALA A 39 -5.03 8.53 -14.41
N TYR A 40 -5.50 8.90 -13.21
CA TYR A 40 -6.36 10.06 -13.02
C TYR A 40 -5.66 11.37 -13.41
N ALA A 41 -4.42 11.58 -12.97
CA ALA A 41 -3.65 12.78 -13.29
C ALA A 41 -3.46 12.94 -14.80
N ARG A 42 -3.18 11.85 -15.52
CA ARG A 42 -3.11 11.86 -16.99
C ARG A 42 -4.46 12.19 -17.62
N ALA A 43 -5.55 11.59 -17.16
CA ALA A 43 -6.89 11.88 -17.67
C ALA A 43 -7.29 13.35 -17.45
N ARG A 44 -6.96 13.90 -16.27
CA ARG A 44 -7.18 15.31 -15.92
C ARG A 44 -6.39 16.26 -16.81
N ALA A 45 -5.09 16.00 -16.98
CA ALA A 45 -4.21 16.80 -17.84
C ALA A 45 -4.65 16.73 -19.32
N ALA A 46 -5.08 15.55 -19.77
CA ALA A 46 -5.63 15.35 -21.10
C ALA A 46 -6.95 16.10 -21.29
N ARG A 47 -7.85 16.14 -20.29
CA ARG A 47 -9.07 16.97 -20.36
C ARG A 47 -8.75 18.45 -20.53
N ASP A 48 -7.80 18.94 -19.75
CA ASP A 48 -7.37 20.36 -19.78
C ASP A 48 -6.52 20.69 -21.02
N SER A 49 -6.20 19.70 -21.85
CA SER A 49 -5.43 19.91 -23.08
C SER A 49 -6.19 20.78 -24.09
N LEU A 50 -5.44 21.67 -24.72
CA LEU A 50 -5.89 22.50 -25.84
C LEU A 50 -5.86 21.73 -27.17
N LEU A 51 -5.16 20.59 -27.22
CA LEU A 51 -5.10 19.73 -28.41
C LEU A 51 -6.35 18.83 -28.46
N PRO A 52 -7.22 18.96 -29.47
CA PRO A 52 -8.48 18.19 -29.54
C PRO A 52 -8.26 16.67 -29.55
N THR A 53 -7.17 16.21 -30.18
CA THR A 53 -6.77 14.80 -30.26
C THR A 53 -6.25 14.23 -28.94
N ALA A 54 -5.77 15.07 -28.03
CA ALA A 54 -5.34 14.66 -26.70
C ALA A 54 -6.47 14.78 -25.66
N ARG A 55 -7.64 15.31 -26.04
CA ARG A 55 -8.72 15.62 -25.10
C ARG A 55 -9.39 14.34 -24.61
N THR A 56 -9.25 14.06 -23.33
CA THR A 56 -9.98 12.96 -22.69
C THR A 56 -11.41 13.39 -22.39
N SER A 57 -12.38 12.49 -22.61
CA SER A 57 -13.78 12.78 -22.32
C SER A 57 -14.02 12.89 -20.81
N PRO A 58 -14.96 13.74 -20.35
CA PRO A 58 -15.28 13.88 -18.93
C PRO A 58 -15.62 12.54 -18.25
N ARG A 59 -16.25 11.62 -18.98
CA ARG A 59 -16.59 10.27 -18.49
C ARG A 59 -15.36 9.42 -18.18
N ARG A 60 -14.28 9.55 -18.97
CA ARG A 60 -13.04 8.80 -18.73
C ARG A 60 -12.27 9.32 -17.50
N GLU A 61 -12.27 10.63 -17.29
CA GLU A 61 -11.69 11.20 -16.06
C GLU A 61 -12.48 10.74 -14.83
N GLN A 62 -13.81 10.80 -14.88
CA GLN A 62 -14.65 10.36 -13.77
C GLN A 62 -14.39 8.89 -13.43
N GLN A 63 -14.32 8.01 -14.43
CA GLN A 63 -13.98 6.61 -14.21
C GLN A 63 -12.61 6.44 -13.52
N ALA A 64 -11.59 7.19 -13.96
CA ALA A 64 -10.26 7.12 -13.35
C ALA A 64 -10.27 7.65 -11.89
N PHE A 65 -11.12 8.63 -11.59
CA PHE A 65 -11.32 9.13 -10.24
C PHE A 65 -12.03 8.10 -9.34
N ASP A 66 -13.10 7.46 -9.83
CA ASP A 66 -13.83 6.43 -9.10
C ASP A 66 -12.92 5.23 -8.78
N ASP A 67 -12.08 4.84 -9.74
CA ASP A 67 -11.06 3.79 -9.58
C ASP A 67 -10.02 4.15 -8.49
N LEU A 68 -9.57 5.41 -8.45
CA LEU A 68 -8.67 5.92 -7.41
C LEU A 68 -9.34 5.88 -6.04
N GLN A 69 -10.59 6.33 -5.93
CA GLN A 69 -11.33 6.28 -4.66
C GLN A 69 -11.49 4.84 -4.14
N ALA A 70 -11.78 3.89 -5.03
CA ALA A 70 -11.88 2.48 -4.67
C ALA A 70 -10.54 1.91 -4.16
N ALA A 71 -9.42 2.28 -4.77
CA ALA A 71 -8.09 1.87 -4.32
C ALA A 71 -7.76 2.43 -2.92
N VAL A 72 -8.05 3.71 -2.68
CA VAL A 72 -7.86 4.34 -1.36
C VAL A 72 -8.74 3.70 -0.29
N ALA A 73 -9.99 3.35 -0.62
CA ALA A 73 -10.87 2.63 0.31
C ALA A 73 -10.28 1.27 0.69
N ARG A 74 -9.83 0.48 -0.28
CA ARG A 74 -9.16 -0.82 -0.03
C ARG A 74 -7.90 -0.66 0.82
N LEU A 75 -7.07 0.34 0.55
CA LEU A 75 -5.88 0.63 1.35
C LEU A 75 -6.27 0.92 2.81
N ARG A 76 -7.26 1.78 3.04
CA ARG A 76 -7.74 2.10 4.39
C ARG A 76 -8.31 0.88 5.11
N ASP A 77 -9.07 0.06 4.41
CA ASP A 77 -9.69 -1.13 4.98
C ASP A 77 -8.64 -2.20 5.32
N GLY A 78 -7.55 -2.29 4.54
CA GLY A 78 -6.40 -3.14 4.85
C GLY A 78 -5.48 -2.64 5.96
N MET A 79 -5.69 -1.40 6.44
CA MET A 79 -4.98 -0.80 7.58
C MET A 79 -5.78 -0.86 8.90
N ARG A 80 -7.03 -1.35 8.87
CA ARG A 80 -7.89 -1.51 10.05
C ARG A 80 -7.82 -2.93 10.60
#